data_AF-N6T1M5-F1
#
_entry.id   AF-N6T1M5-F1
#
_cell.length_a   1.000
_cell.length_b   1.000
_cell.length_c   1.000
_cell.angle_alpha   90.00
_cell.angle_beta   90.00
_cell.angle_gamma   90.00
#
_symmetry.space_group_name_H-M   'P 1'
#
loop_
_entity.id
_entity.type
_entity.pdbx_description
1 polymer ?
#
loop_
_entity_poly.entity_id
_entity_poly.type
_entity_poly.pdbx_seq_one_letter_code
_entity_poly.pdbx_strand_id
1 'polypeptide(L)'
;MFEMLNVHFQALVNSVSKPLLTLDNICGGSTLRADRMGLYKQYFKLTQHALGIKRTENTKNGIALQMLISQPISHGHLSIIIIGLFTLAMGIILSSIPWLDYIILKNLRLKEGSISFQYWQKPGVIRLTRVYIFNVTNPDGFLKQGEKPKLKEVGPFVY
;
A
#
# COMPACT_ATOMS: atom_id res chain seq x y z
N MET A 1 -2.41 -15.47 -8.84
CA MET A 1 -1.67 -14.39 -8.13
C MET A 1 -2.58 -13.21 -7.80
N PHE A 2 -3.44 -12.77 -8.73
CA PHE A 2 -4.45 -11.73 -8.50
C PHE A 2 -5.53 -12.10 -7.45
N GLU A 3 -5.95 -13.38 -7.40
CA GLU A 3 -6.94 -13.86 -6.41
C GLU A 3 -6.46 -13.80 -4.95
N MET A 4 -5.17 -14.04 -4.68
CA MET A 4 -4.62 -14.04 -3.31
C MET A 4 -4.54 -12.63 -2.69
N LEU A 5 -4.49 -11.58 -3.51
CA LEU A 5 -4.44 -10.20 -3.03
C LEU A 5 -5.83 -9.69 -2.61
N ASN A 6 -6.89 -10.17 -3.26
CA ASN A 6 -8.27 -9.72 -3.01
C ASN A 6 -8.79 -10.24 -1.66
N VAL A 7 -8.47 -11.49 -1.31
CA VAL A 7 -8.85 -12.08 -0.01
C VAL A 7 -8.18 -11.36 1.16
N HIS A 8 -6.94 -10.91 0.99
CA HIS A 8 -6.19 -10.22 2.05
C HIS A 8 -6.67 -8.78 2.28
N PHE A 9 -7.26 -8.14 1.26
CA PHE A 9 -7.85 -6.80 1.37
C PHE A 9 -9.21 -6.83 2.09
N GLN A 10 -10.04 -7.84 1.80
CA GLN A 10 -11.34 -8.04 2.46
C GLN A 10 -11.21 -8.32 3.97
N ALA A 11 -10.16 -9.04 4.38
CA ALA A 11 -9.89 -9.34 5.80
C ALA A 11 -9.54 -8.07 6.61
N LEU A 12 -8.91 -7.09 5.99
CA LEU A 12 -8.43 -5.87 6.66
C LEU A 12 -9.58 -4.88 6.89
N VAL A 13 -10.55 -4.81 5.95
CA VAL A 13 -11.77 -4.00 6.09
C VAL A 13 -12.65 -4.50 7.25
N ASN A 14 -12.75 -5.81 7.43
CA ASN A 14 -13.54 -6.41 8.51
C ASN A 14 -12.93 -6.25 9.92
N SER A 15 -11.64 -5.92 10.01
CA SER A 15 -10.97 -5.67 11.30
C SER A 15 -11.22 -4.26 11.85
N VAL A 16 -11.60 -3.30 11.01
CA VAL A 16 -11.77 -1.89 11.40
C VAL A 16 -13.19 -1.59 11.88
N SER A 17 -14.17 -2.45 11.58
CA SER A 17 -15.59 -2.26 11.93
C SER A 17 -16.04 -3.12 13.13
N LYS A 18 -15.44 -2.92 14.31
CA LYS A 18 -15.97 -3.47 15.58
C LYS A 18 -16.36 -2.33 16.53
N PRO A 19 -17.67 -2.09 16.78
CA PRO A 19 -18.10 -1.04 17.71
C PRO A 19 -17.86 -1.46 19.18
N LEU A 20 -17.23 -0.56 19.92
CA LEU A 20 -17.06 -0.61 21.37
C LEU A 20 -18.42 -0.40 22.06
N LEU A 21 -18.93 -1.42 22.74
CA LEU A 21 -20.03 -1.30 23.70
C LEU A 21 -19.62 -1.95 25.01
N THR A 22 -19.04 -1.17 25.92
CA THR A 22 -19.05 -1.45 27.36
C THR A 22 -18.67 -0.17 28.10
N LEU A 23 -19.63 0.44 28.80
CA LEU A 23 -19.52 0.90 30.20
C LEU A 23 -20.72 1.80 30.54
N ASP A 24 -21.81 1.20 30.99
CA ASP A 24 -22.77 1.87 31.86
C ASP A 24 -23.17 0.89 32.97
N ASN A 25 -22.51 1.04 34.12
CA ASN A 25 -23.01 0.63 35.42
C ASN A 25 -22.13 1.26 36.50
N ILE A 26 -22.73 1.60 37.65
CA ILE A 26 -22.17 2.19 38.89
C ILE A 26 -22.25 3.75 38.88
N CYS A 27 -22.87 4.48 39.80
CA CYS A 27 -23.32 4.23 41.18
C CYS A 27 -24.42 5.25 41.58
N GLY A 28 -25.32 4.87 42.50
CA GLY A 28 -26.25 5.80 43.14
C GLY A 28 -25.59 6.76 44.15
N GLY A 29 -26.29 7.85 44.48
CA GLY A 29 -25.87 8.83 45.49
C GLY A 29 -26.80 10.03 45.56
N SER A 30 -27.78 9.93 46.46
CA SER A 30 -28.82 10.91 46.75
C SER A 30 -28.32 12.15 47.52
N THR A 31 -29.17 13.18 47.54
CA THR A 31 -29.26 14.22 48.60
C THR A 31 -28.14 15.25 48.75
N LEU A 32 -27.96 16.18 47.80
CA LEU A 32 -27.44 17.56 48.06
C LEU A 32 -27.89 18.57 46.97
N ARG A 33 -29.12 18.45 46.44
CA ARG A 33 -29.54 19.13 45.20
C ARG A 33 -30.40 20.39 45.37
N ALA A 34 -30.88 20.71 46.57
CA ALA A 34 -31.89 21.76 46.73
C ALA A 34 -31.34 23.15 47.09
N ASP A 35 -30.24 23.27 47.84
CA ASP A 35 -29.83 24.57 48.40
C ASP A 35 -28.81 25.34 47.53
N ARG A 36 -28.17 24.67 46.57
CA ARG A 36 -27.18 25.29 45.67
C ARG A 36 -27.80 26.02 44.46
N MET A 37 -29.14 26.00 44.33
CA MET A 37 -29.85 26.57 43.18
C MET A 37 -30.09 28.09 43.26
N GLY A 38 -30.09 28.67 44.47
CA GLY A 38 -30.26 30.12 44.66
C GLY A 38 -29.02 30.91 44.24
N LEU A 39 -27.83 30.41 44.63
CA LEU A 39 -26.55 31.08 44.42
C LEU A 39 -26.12 31.06 42.94
N TYR A 40 -26.42 29.96 42.22
CA TYR A 40 -26.14 29.86 40.78
C TYR A 40 -26.99 30.82 39.95
N LYS A 41 -28.25 31.08 40.33
CA LYS A 41 -29.10 32.05 39.62
C LYS A 41 -28.54 33.48 39.68
N GLN A 42 -27.88 33.84 40.78
CA GLN A 42 -27.22 35.16 40.92
C GLN A 42 -25.92 35.24 40.13
N TYR A 43 -25.07 34.20 40.19
CA TYR A 43 -23.84 34.16 39.40
C TYR A 43 -24.11 34.11 37.88
N PHE A 44 -25.11 33.35 37.44
CA PHE A 44 -25.48 33.25 36.03
C PHE A 44 -25.98 34.58 35.44
N LYS A 45 -26.70 35.39 36.22
CA LYS A 45 -27.14 36.74 35.80
C LYS A 45 -25.96 37.69 35.61
N LEU A 46 -24.97 37.67 36.52
CA LEU A 46 -23.76 38.50 36.39
C LEU A 46 -22.94 38.13 35.13
N THR A 47 -22.85 36.83 34.80
CA THR A 47 -22.15 36.36 33.59
C THR A 47 -22.84 36.82 32.30
N GLN A 48 -24.17 36.90 32.28
CA GLN A 48 -24.94 37.32 31.10
C GLN A 48 -24.87 38.82 30.79
N HIS A 49 -24.55 39.67 31.77
CA HIS A 49 -24.35 41.10 31.52
C HIS A 49 -22.92 41.44 31.05
N ALA A 50 -21.92 40.62 31.41
CA ALA A 50 -20.54 40.79 30.97
C ALA A 50 -20.28 40.22 29.56
N LEU A 51 -20.98 39.15 29.19
CA LEU A 51 -21.00 38.63 27.83
C LEU A 51 -22.27 39.14 27.16
N GLY A 52 -22.17 40.26 26.43
CA GLY A 52 -23.26 40.85 25.63
C GLY A 52 -23.76 39.92 24.52
N ILE A 53 -24.41 38.82 24.90
CA ILE A 53 -25.02 37.85 24.00
C ILE A 53 -26.42 38.37 23.69
N LYS A 54 -26.55 39.15 22.62
CA LYS A 54 -27.84 39.31 21.93
C LYS A 54 -28.26 37.91 21.44
N ARG A 55 -29.33 37.38 22.03
CA ARG A 55 -29.96 36.14 21.60
C ARG A 55 -30.74 36.40 20.30
N THR A 56 -30.05 36.32 19.15
CA THR A 56 -30.71 36.17 17.85
C THR A 56 -31.01 34.68 17.67
N GLU A 57 -32.22 34.32 18.08
CA GLU A 57 -32.87 33.05 17.81
C GLU A 57 -33.38 33.08 16.35
N ASN A 58 -33.27 31.95 15.63
CA ASN A 58 -33.90 31.69 14.32
C ASN A 58 -33.09 31.83 13.00
N THR A 59 -31.75 31.74 12.99
CA THR A 59 -30.99 31.56 11.72
C THR A 59 -29.66 30.78 11.86
N LYS A 60 -29.47 29.94 12.88
CA LYS A 60 -28.13 29.34 13.15
C LYS A 60 -27.85 28.01 12.43
N ASN A 61 -28.88 27.25 12.07
CA ASN A 61 -28.69 25.93 11.44
C ASN A 61 -28.17 26.05 10.00
N GLY A 62 -28.57 27.10 9.27
CA GLY A 62 -28.00 27.42 7.96
C GLY A 62 -26.55 27.89 8.07
N ILE A 63 -26.27 28.85 8.96
CA ILE A 63 -24.95 29.50 9.06
C ILE A 63 -23.85 28.54 9.50
N ALA A 64 -24.13 27.60 10.41
CA ALA A 64 -23.13 26.61 10.85
C ALA A 64 -22.73 25.64 9.73
N LEU A 65 -23.69 25.22 8.89
CA LEU A 65 -23.43 24.39 7.72
C LEU A 65 -22.76 25.19 6.59
N GLN A 66 -23.16 26.45 6.39
CA GLN A 66 -22.52 27.35 5.43
C GLN A 66 -21.06 27.66 5.83
N MET A 67 -20.75 27.64 7.14
CA MET A 67 -19.40 27.87 7.66
C MET A 67 -18.46 26.68 7.42
N LEU A 68 -18.99 25.45 7.39
CA LEU A 68 -18.22 24.24 7.05
C LEU A 68 -17.98 24.11 5.54
N ILE A 69 -18.88 24.63 4.71
CA ILE A 69 -18.79 24.57 3.25
C ILE A 69 -17.93 25.72 2.67
N SER A 70 -17.69 26.79 3.43
CA SER A 70 -16.97 27.97 2.94
C SER A 70 -15.44 27.88 3.01
N GLN A 71 -14.85 26.74 3.39
CA GLN A 71 -13.40 26.60 3.28
C GLN A 71 -13.05 26.51 1.78
N PRO A 72 -12.28 27.47 1.23
CA PRO A 72 -11.88 27.38 -0.16
C PRO A 72 -11.03 26.13 -0.28
N ILE A 73 -11.55 25.10 -0.95
CA ILE A 73 -10.79 23.91 -1.24
C ILE A 73 -9.63 24.40 -2.10
N SER A 74 -8.44 24.45 -1.50
CA SER A 74 -7.25 24.94 -2.18
C SER A 74 -7.04 24.09 -3.42
N HIS A 75 -6.86 24.76 -4.57
CA HIS A 75 -6.71 24.15 -5.88
C HIS A 75 -5.61 23.07 -5.91
N GLY A 76 -4.62 23.17 -5.00
CA GLY A 76 -3.59 22.15 -4.80
C GLY A 76 -4.15 20.80 -4.36
N HIS A 77 -5.07 20.75 -3.39
CA HIS A 77 -5.62 19.48 -2.92
C HIS A 77 -6.50 18.80 -3.99
N LEU A 78 -7.27 19.58 -4.74
CA LEU A 78 -8.05 19.05 -5.87
C LEU A 78 -7.14 18.49 -6.97
N SER A 79 -6.04 19.18 -7.28
CA SER A 79 -5.09 18.70 -8.29
C SER A 79 -4.49 17.34 -7.90
N ILE A 80 -4.11 17.16 -6.63
CA ILE A 80 -3.53 15.91 -6.13
C ILE A 80 -4.54 14.77 -6.21
N ILE A 81 -5.80 15.02 -5.83
CA ILE A 81 -6.87 14.02 -5.91
C ILE A 81 -7.14 13.62 -7.36
N ILE A 82 -7.20 14.60 -8.28
CA ILE A 82 -7.43 14.34 -9.71
C ILE A 82 -6.26 13.56 -10.32
N ILE A 83 -5.02 13.94 -10.02
CA ILE A 83 -3.82 13.24 -10.50
C ILE A 83 -3.77 11.82 -9.94
N GLY A 84 -4.12 11.62 -8.67
CA GLY A 84 -4.19 10.30 -8.05
C GLY A 84 -5.23 9.40 -8.72
N LEU A 85 -6.42 9.94 -8.97
CA LEU A 85 -7.51 9.21 -9.63
C LEU A 85 -7.18 8.91 -11.10
N PHE A 86 -6.53 9.86 -11.79
CA PHE A 86 -6.05 9.67 -13.15
C PHE A 86 -4.95 8.61 -13.22
N THR A 87 -3.98 8.62 -12.30
CA THR A 87 -2.88 7.65 -12.26
C THR A 87 -3.42 6.24 -11.94
N LEU A 88 -4.37 6.14 -11.02
CA LEU A 88 -5.04 4.88 -10.70
C LEU A 88 -5.79 4.33 -11.93
N ALA A 89 -6.58 5.17 -12.59
CA ALA A 89 -7.33 4.79 -13.79
C ALA A 89 -6.37 4.37 -14.92
N MET A 90 -5.31 5.14 -15.17
CA MET A 90 -4.29 4.83 -16.16
C MET A 90 -3.62 3.47 -15.86
N GLY A 91 -3.28 3.19 -14.60
CA GLY A 91 -2.69 1.90 -14.20
C GLY A 91 -3.63 0.72 -14.43
N ILE A 92 -4.92 0.86 -14.09
CA ILE A 92 -5.94 -0.18 -14.33
C ILE A 92 -6.13 -0.43 -15.83
N ILE A 93 -6.21 0.65 -16.62
CA ILE A 93 -6.38 0.59 -18.08
C ILE A 93 -5.16 -0.08 -18.72
N LEU A 94 -3.93 0.33 -18.37
CA LEU A 94 -2.70 -0.29 -18.88
C LEU A 94 -2.61 -1.79 -18.57
N SER A 95 -3.04 -2.19 -17.37
CA SER A 95 -3.03 -3.58 -16.93
C SER A 95 -4.09 -4.46 -17.63
N SER A 96 -5.21 -3.86 -18.03
CA SER A 96 -6.38 -4.62 -18.51
C SER A 96 -6.46 -4.76 -20.03
N ILE A 97 -5.67 -4.02 -20.82
CA ILE A 97 -5.81 -4.04 -22.29
C ILE A 97 -4.89 -5.11 -22.92
N PRO A 98 -5.39 -5.94 -23.86
CA PRO A 98 -4.62 -6.96 -24.60
C PRO A 98 -3.65 -6.41 -25.67
N TRP A 99 -3.60 -5.09 -25.85
CA TRP A 99 -2.67 -4.41 -26.77
C TRP A 99 -1.20 -4.62 -26.37
N LEU A 100 -0.91 -4.75 -25.08
CA LEU A 100 0.44 -4.99 -24.58
C LEU A 100 0.93 -6.35 -25.05
N ASP A 101 0.11 -7.39 -24.89
CA ASP A 101 0.38 -8.73 -25.42
C ASP A 101 0.51 -8.70 -26.93
N TYR A 102 -0.34 -7.95 -27.65
CA TYR A 102 -0.22 -7.79 -29.10
C TYR A 102 1.11 -7.14 -29.53
N ILE A 103 1.56 -6.09 -28.83
CA ILE A 103 2.84 -5.42 -29.09
C ILE A 103 4.00 -6.35 -28.78
N ILE A 104 3.95 -7.05 -27.65
CA ILE A 104 4.97 -8.01 -27.23
C ILE A 104 5.04 -9.15 -28.26
N LEU A 105 3.93 -9.77 -28.63
CA LEU A 105 3.90 -10.83 -29.64
C LEU A 105 4.33 -10.32 -31.01
N LYS A 106 3.98 -9.09 -31.40
CA LYS A 106 4.43 -8.51 -32.67
C LYS A 106 5.96 -8.34 -32.73
N ASN A 107 6.57 -7.92 -31.62
CA ASN A 107 8.01 -7.73 -31.52
C ASN A 107 8.78 -9.04 -31.28
N LEU A 108 8.20 -9.99 -30.55
CA LEU A 108 8.80 -11.29 -30.24
C LEU A 108 8.58 -12.34 -31.33
N ARG A 109 7.58 -12.18 -32.20
CA ARG A 109 7.39 -13.09 -33.34
C ARG A 109 8.65 -13.07 -34.20
N LEU A 110 9.28 -14.24 -34.27
CA LEU A 110 10.40 -14.53 -35.14
C LEU A 110 9.90 -14.55 -36.60
N LYS A 111 9.73 -13.34 -37.15
CA LYS A 111 9.43 -13.13 -38.55
C LYS A 111 10.70 -12.65 -39.25
N GLU A 112 10.94 -13.18 -40.43
CA GLU A 112 12.04 -12.75 -41.30
C GLU A 112 11.99 -11.23 -41.50
N GLY A 113 13.11 -10.55 -41.19
CA GLY A 113 13.26 -9.10 -41.25
C GLY A 113 13.01 -8.32 -39.95
N SER A 114 12.59 -8.97 -38.85
CA SER A 114 12.47 -8.29 -37.54
C SER A 114 13.80 -8.17 -36.81
N ILE A 115 13.95 -7.14 -35.97
CA ILE A 115 15.16 -6.91 -35.15
C ILE A 115 15.44 -8.11 -34.23
N SER A 116 14.38 -8.67 -33.62
CA SER A 116 14.47 -9.86 -32.77
C SER A 116 15.03 -11.08 -33.50
N PHE A 117 14.72 -11.25 -34.79
CA PHE A 117 15.28 -12.33 -35.62
C PHE A 117 16.79 -12.15 -35.84
N GLN A 118 17.25 -10.92 -36.11
CA GLN A 118 18.68 -10.63 -36.27
C GLN A 118 19.48 -10.92 -35.00
N TYR A 119 18.95 -10.53 -33.84
CA TYR A 119 19.57 -10.84 -32.54
C TYR A 119 19.60 -12.33 -32.22
N TRP A 120 18.54 -13.07 -32.58
CA TRP A 120 18.52 -14.53 -32.41
C TRP A 120 19.52 -15.22 -33.33
N GLN A 121 19.65 -14.77 -34.58
CA GLN A 121 20.59 -15.34 -35.55
C GLN A 121 22.04 -15.06 -35.19
N LYS A 122 22.35 -13.85 -34.72
CA LYS A 122 23.70 -13.42 -34.34
C LYS A 122 23.64 -12.73 -32.98
N PRO A 123 23.64 -13.49 -31.87
CA PRO A 123 23.70 -12.88 -30.55
C PRO A 123 25.01 -12.08 -30.45
N GLY A 124 24.91 -10.82 -30.00
CA GLY A 124 26.07 -9.92 -29.88
C GLY A 124 27.09 -10.32 -28.80
N VAL A 125 26.83 -11.41 -28.08
CA VAL A 125 27.71 -11.93 -27.03
C VAL A 125 28.06 -13.38 -27.36
N ILE A 126 29.35 -13.62 -27.57
CA ILE A 126 29.90 -14.97 -27.70
C ILE A 126 29.94 -15.56 -26.30
N ARG A 127 29.22 -16.66 -26.08
CA ARG A 127 29.31 -17.40 -24.82
C ARG A 127 30.56 -18.29 -24.89
N LEU A 128 31.53 -18.00 -24.03
CA LEU A 128 32.69 -18.85 -23.82
C LEU A 128 32.40 -19.78 -22.63
N THR A 129 32.30 -21.08 -22.88
CA THR A 129 32.09 -22.04 -21.80
C THR A 129 33.46 -22.55 -21.33
N ARG A 130 33.83 -22.22 -20.09
CA ARG A 130 35.05 -22.71 -19.45
C ARG A 130 34.75 -23.95 -18.63
N VAL A 131 35.30 -25.08 -19.04
CA VAL A 131 35.17 -26.35 -18.33
C VAL A 131 36.44 -26.61 -17.52
N TYR A 132 36.26 -26.87 -16.23
CA TYR A 132 37.32 -27.25 -15.29
C TYR A 132 37.07 -28.69 -14.85
N ILE A 133 38.08 -29.54 -14.99
CA ILE A 133 38.01 -30.96 -14.64
C ILE A 133 38.88 -31.18 -13.41
N PHE A 134 38.35 -31.81 -12.37
CA PHE A 134 39.13 -32.21 -11.20
C PHE A 134 39.60 -33.65 -11.34
N ASN A 135 40.91 -33.83 -11.53
CA ASN A 135 41.53 -35.14 -11.55
C ASN A 135 41.67 -35.67 -10.11
N VAL A 136 41.24 -36.90 -9.86
CA VAL A 136 41.34 -37.56 -8.55
C VAL A 136 42.67 -38.32 -8.47
N THR A 137 43.57 -37.90 -7.59
CA THR A 137 44.90 -38.53 -7.44
C THR A 137 44.91 -39.71 -6.44
N ASN A 138 43.83 -39.88 -5.68
CA ASN A 138 43.63 -40.95 -4.71
C ASN A 138 42.25 -41.60 -4.94
N PRO A 139 42.09 -42.47 -5.96
CA PRO A 139 40.84 -43.19 -6.16
C PRO A 139 40.70 -44.38 -5.18
N ASP A 140 41.76 -45.16 -4.98
CA ASP A 140 41.70 -46.39 -4.17
C ASP A 140 41.54 -46.13 -2.68
N GLY A 141 42.23 -45.14 -2.11
CA GLY A 141 42.11 -44.76 -0.70
C GLY A 141 40.76 -44.10 -0.40
N PHE A 142 40.19 -43.35 -1.34
CA PHE A 142 38.82 -42.84 -1.20
C PHE A 142 37.79 -43.97 -1.19
N LEU A 143 37.87 -44.89 -2.15
CA LEU A 143 36.85 -45.93 -2.33
C LEU A 143 36.97 -47.09 -1.34
N LYS A 144 38.19 -47.49 -0.98
CA LYS A 144 38.44 -48.70 -0.15
C LYS A 144 38.73 -48.39 1.31
N GLN A 145 39.36 -47.24 1.60
CA GLN A 145 39.87 -46.91 2.94
C GLN A 145 39.09 -45.76 3.59
N GLY A 146 38.17 -45.12 2.86
CA GLY A 146 37.38 -43.98 3.35
C GLY A 146 38.22 -42.71 3.55
N GLU A 147 39.39 -42.62 2.93
CA GLU A 147 40.25 -41.44 3.01
C GLU A 147 39.67 -40.26 2.23
N LYS A 148 40.05 -39.02 2.59
CA LYS A 148 39.58 -37.83 1.86
C LYS A 148 40.12 -37.82 0.42
N PRO A 149 39.29 -37.57 -0.60
CA PRO A 149 39.74 -37.54 -1.99
C PRO A 149 40.65 -36.33 -2.23
N LYS A 150 41.77 -36.58 -2.93
CA LYS A 150 42.74 -35.56 -3.35
C LYS A 150 42.43 -35.18 -4.79
N LEU A 151 42.12 -33.91 -5.02
CA LEU A 151 41.73 -33.37 -6.32
C LEU A 151 42.83 -32.45 -6.87
N LYS A 152 43.14 -32.57 -8.15
CA LYS A 152 44.00 -31.66 -8.91
C LYS A 152 43.20 -31.04 -10.05
N GLU A 153 43.13 -29.72 -10.07
CA GLU A 153 42.45 -29.00 -11.15
C GLU A 153 43.21 -29.15 -12.48
N VAL A 154 42.47 -29.42 -13.55
CA VAL A 154 42.95 -29.48 -14.93
C VAL A 154 42.00 -28.63 -15.79
N GLY A 155 42.53 -27.56 -16.36
CA GLY A 155 41.76 -26.64 -17.20
C GLY A 155 42.38 -25.23 -17.26
N PRO A 156 41.71 -24.27 -17.91
CA PRO A 156 40.36 -24.37 -18.50
C PRO A 156 40.33 -24.90 -19.94
N PHE A 157 39.35 -25.75 -20.25
CA PHE A 157 38.97 -26.09 -21.64
C PHE A 157 37.88 -25.12 -22.10
N VAL A 158 38.15 -24.34 -23.14
CA VAL A 158 37.26 -23.28 -23.63
C VAL A 158 36.63 -23.72 -24.95
N TYR A 159 35.30 -23.69 -25.03
CA TYR A 159 34.48 -23.96 -26.23
C TYR A 159 33.58 -22.76 -26.55
#